data_AF-A0A659SCC1-F1
#
_entry.id   AF-A0A659SCC1-F1
#
_cell.length_a   1.000
_cell.length_b   1.000
_cell.length_c   1.000
_cell.angle_alpha   90.00
_cell.angle_beta   90.00
_cell.angle_gamma   90.00
#
_symmetry.space_group_name_H-M   'P 1'
#
loop_
_entity.id
_entity.type
_entity.pdbx_description
1 polymer ?
#
loop_
_entity_poly.entity_id
_entity_poly.type
_entity_poly.pdbx_seq_one_letter_code
_entity_poly.pdbx_strand_id
1 'polypeptide(L)'
;GPALTLAGEPLPEPPASWGTATLGVPVIDNYWQTESGWPIMALARALDDRPSRLGSPGVPRYGYNVQLLNAVTGEPCGIIEKGRLVSAGALPPGCNQTIW
;
A
#
# COMPACT_ATOMS: atom_id res chain seq x y z
N GLY A 1 17.24 -6.25 6.07
CA GLY A 1 17.84 -7.01 4.95
C GLY A 1 17.21 -6.59 3.63
N PRO A 2 17.77 -7.01 2.47
CA PRO A 2 17.20 -6.71 1.15
C PRO A 2 15.78 -7.28 1.00
N ALA A 3 14.99 -6.68 0.12
CA ALA A 3 13.62 -7.09 -0.22
C ALA A 3 13.33 -6.76 -1.68
N LEU A 4 12.46 -7.56 -2.32
CA LEU A 4 11.93 -7.24 -3.64
C LEU A 4 10.69 -6.37 -3.47
N THR A 5 10.72 -5.13 -3.97
CA THR A 5 9.58 -4.20 -3.93
C THR A 5 8.87 -4.15 -5.27
N LEU A 6 7.54 -4.29 -5.25
CA LEU A 6 6.70 -4.27 -6.45
C LEU A 6 5.60 -3.22 -6.29
N ALA A 7 5.14 -2.64 -7.39
CA ALA A 7 4.09 -1.63 -7.41
C ALA A 7 3.35 -1.63 -8.75
N GLY A 8 2.16 -1.03 -8.77
CA GLY A 8 1.37 -0.83 -9.98
C GLY A 8 0.08 -1.64 -9.97
N GLU A 9 0.19 -2.96 -9.94
CA GLU A 9 -0.96 -3.88 -9.85
C GLU A 9 -0.84 -4.80 -8.64
N PRO A 10 -1.97 -5.23 -8.03
CA PRO A 10 -1.94 -6.20 -6.95
C PRO A 10 -1.23 -7.47 -7.40
N LEU A 11 -0.18 -7.87 -6.68
CA LEU A 11 0.55 -9.08 -7.01
C LEU A 11 -0.22 -10.32 -6.52
N PRO A 12 -0.62 -11.24 -7.42
CA PRO A 12 -1.26 -12.47 -7.00
C PRO A 12 -0.31 -13.34 -6.17
N GLU A 13 -0.88 -14.22 -5.35
CA GLU A 13 -0.12 -15.09 -4.45
C GLU A 13 0.92 -16.00 -5.15
N PRO A 14 0.61 -16.66 -6.30
CA PRO A 14 1.57 -17.61 -6.88
C PRO A 14 2.88 -16.96 -7.38
N PRO A 15 2.85 -15.84 -8.13
CA PRO A 15 4.07 -15.11 -8.49
C PRO A 15 4.88 -14.61 -7.28
N ALA A 16 4.20 -14.16 -6.23
CA ALA A 16 4.86 -13.64 -5.03
C ALA A 16 5.61 -14.73 -4.25
N SER A 17 4.98 -15.90 -4.11
CA SER A 17 5.59 -17.07 -3.48
C SER A 17 6.79 -17.58 -4.27
N TRP A 18 6.70 -17.62 -5.60
CA TRP A 18 7.82 -17.98 -6.46
C TRP A 18 9.00 -17.01 -6.34
N GLY A 19 8.74 -15.69 -6.36
CA GLY A 19 9.79 -14.67 -6.23
C GLY A 19 10.52 -14.76 -4.89
N THR A 20 9.76 -14.95 -3.80
CA THR A 20 10.34 -15.14 -2.46
C THR A 20 11.24 -16.38 -2.40
N ALA A 21 10.77 -17.51 -2.93
CA ALA A 21 11.52 -18.75 -2.94
C ALA A 21 12.79 -18.68 -3.82
N THR A 22 12.71 -17.98 -4.96
CA THR A 22 13.80 -17.89 -5.93
C THR A 22 14.89 -16.92 -5.46
N LEU A 23 14.52 -15.79 -4.89
CA LEU A 23 15.47 -14.72 -4.52
C LEU A 23 15.92 -14.80 -3.06
N GLY A 24 15.25 -15.61 -2.22
CA GLY A 24 15.55 -15.74 -0.80
C GLY A 24 15.29 -14.45 0.01
N VAL A 25 14.54 -13.51 -0.55
CA VAL A 25 14.17 -12.24 0.08
C VAL A 25 12.65 -12.07 0.04
N PRO A 26 12.03 -11.42 1.02
CA PRO A 26 10.59 -11.23 1.01
C PRO A 26 10.17 -10.26 -0.09
N VAL A 27 8.99 -10.52 -0.62
CA VAL A 27 8.28 -9.62 -1.53
C VAL A 27 7.46 -8.63 -0.73
N ILE A 28 7.65 -7.34 -1.00
CA ILE A 28 6.92 -6.22 -0.42
C ILE A 28 6.12 -5.53 -1.52
N ASP A 29 4.80 -5.63 -1.42
CA ASP A 29 3.87 -4.93 -2.29
C ASP A 29 3.69 -3.48 -1.81
N ASN A 30 3.91 -2.53 -2.72
CA ASN A 30 3.82 -1.10 -2.50
C ASN A 30 2.71 -0.53 -3.38
N TYR A 31 1.72 0.12 -2.77
CA TYR A 31 0.66 0.80 -3.50
C TYR A 31 0.86 2.31 -3.49
N TRP A 32 0.90 2.91 -4.69
CA TRP A 32 0.96 4.35 -4.95
C TRP A 32 0.56 4.66 -6.38
N GLN A 33 0.45 5.96 -6.67
CA GLN A 33 0.11 6.49 -7.99
C GLN A 33 0.89 7.78 -8.27
N THR A 34 0.85 8.26 -9.51
CA THR A 34 1.57 9.46 -9.96
C THR A 34 1.33 10.67 -9.05
N GLU A 35 0.10 10.89 -8.62
CA GLU A 35 -0.33 12.02 -7.79
C GLU A 35 0.27 11.98 -6.39
N SER A 36 0.52 10.77 -5.87
CA SER A 36 1.12 10.59 -4.55
C SER A 36 2.63 10.79 -4.56
N GLY A 37 3.30 10.57 -5.69
CA GLY A 37 4.76 10.68 -5.85
C GLY A 37 5.59 9.61 -5.12
N TRP A 38 4.99 8.87 -4.17
CA TRP A 38 5.66 7.85 -3.36
C TRP A 38 4.65 6.90 -2.67
N PRO A 39 5.09 5.74 -2.12
CA PRO A 39 4.22 4.73 -1.47
C PRO A 39 3.17 5.28 -0.49
N ILE A 40 1.89 5.07 -0.80
CA ILE A 40 0.77 5.34 0.12
C ILE A 40 0.65 4.21 1.14
N MET A 41 0.69 2.96 0.66
CA MET A 41 0.67 1.75 1.47
C MET A 41 1.92 0.92 1.18
N ALA A 42 2.67 0.54 2.22
CA ALA A 42 3.80 -0.37 2.12
C ALA A 42 4.27 -0.84 3.51
N LEU A 43 4.94 -1.98 3.59
CA LEU A 43 5.63 -2.40 4.82
C LEU A 43 7.01 -1.76 4.94
N ALA A 44 7.22 -1.03 6.04
CA ALA A 44 8.46 -0.32 6.35
C ALA A 44 9.46 -1.21 7.11
N ARG A 45 9.92 -2.32 6.51
CA ARG A 45 10.69 -3.37 7.24
C ARG A 45 11.86 -2.87 8.09
N ALA A 46 12.54 -1.80 7.68
CA ALA A 46 13.65 -1.23 8.43
C ALA A 46 13.23 -0.51 9.73
N LEU A 47 11.96 -0.07 9.81
CA LEU A 47 11.37 0.65 10.94
C LEU A 47 10.41 -0.24 11.74
N ASP A 48 9.71 -1.15 11.06
CA ASP A 48 8.72 -2.06 11.63
C ASP A 48 8.64 -3.32 10.78
N ASP A 49 9.29 -4.40 11.24
CA ASP A 49 9.37 -5.67 10.52
C ASP A 49 8.14 -6.53 10.85
N ARG A 50 7.06 -6.31 10.10
CA ARG A 50 5.84 -7.10 10.17
C ARG A 50 5.84 -8.20 9.10
N PRO A 51 5.17 -9.35 9.34
CA PRO A 51 4.98 -10.35 8.30
C PRO A 51 4.22 -9.75 7.11
N SER A 52 4.73 -9.99 5.90
CA SER A 52 4.00 -9.64 4.68
C SER A 52 2.78 -10.56 4.51
N ARG A 53 1.71 -10.00 3.95
CA ARG A 53 0.52 -10.75 3.54
C ARG A 53 0.41 -10.63 2.03
N LEU A 54 0.45 -11.76 1.33
CA LEU A 54 0.38 -11.77 -0.13
C LEU A 54 -0.94 -11.19 -0.62
N GLY A 55 -0.89 -10.38 -1.69
CA GLY A 55 -2.03 -9.61 -2.19
C GLY A 55 -2.43 -8.41 -1.32
N SER A 56 -1.61 -8.02 -0.33
CA SER A 56 -1.86 -6.87 0.53
C SER A 56 -0.68 -5.89 0.45
N PRO A 57 -0.91 -4.60 0.16
CA PRO A 57 0.15 -3.59 0.14
C PRO A 57 0.58 -3.13 1.55
N GLY A 58 0.32 -3.94 2.58
CA GLY A 58 0.64 -3.62 3.97
C GLY A 58 -0.24 -2.51 4.58
N VAL A 59 0.42 -1.53 5.20
CA VAL A 59 -0.20 -0.49 6.03
C VAL A 59 0.10 0.92 5.49
N PRO A 60 -0.65 1.95 5.90
CA PRO A 60 -0.40 3.32 5.49
C PRO A 60 1.01 3.78 5.86
N ARG A 61 1.66 4.50 4.95
CA ARG A 61 2.94 5.13 5.24
C ARG A 61 2.79 6.41 6.04
N TYR A 62 3.82 6.73 6.81
CA TYR A 62 3.84 7.90 7.69
C TYR A 62 3.43 9.18 6.97
N GLY A 63 2.48 9.91 7.54
CA GLY A 63 1.94 11.14 6.95
C GLY A 63 0.69 10.94 6.07
N TYR A 64 0.37 9.70 5.65
CA TYR A 64 -0.94 9.40 5.08
C TYR A 64 -1.92 8.97 6.18
N ASN A 65 -3.04 9.67 6.28
CA ASN A 65 -4.17 9.26 7.11
C ASN A 65 -5.19 8.50 6.24
N VAL A 66 -4.89 7.23 5.96
CA VAL A 66 -5.69 6.41 5.05
C VAL A 66 -6.95 5.87 5.74
N GLN A 67 -8.07 5.99 5.05
CA GLN A 67 -9.38 5.49 5.44
C GLN A 67 -9.99 4.69 4.29
N LEU A 68 -10.89 3.77 4.63
CA LEU A 68 -11.70 3.04 3.67
C LEU A 68 -13.14 3.51 3.83
N LEU A 69 -13.68 4.16 2.80
CA LEU A 69 -15.04 4.69 2.80
C LEU A 69 -15.93 3.91 1.84
N ASN A 70 -17.17 3.62 2.26
CA ASN A 70 -18.16 3.01 1.40
C ASN A 70 -18.41 3.93 0.20
N ALA A 71 -18.39 3.36 -1.01
CA ALA A 71 -18.43 4.14 -2.23
C ALA A 71 -19.76 4.86 -2.50
N VAL A 72 -20.83 4.45 -1.80
CA VAL A 72 -22.20 4.98 -1.95
C VAL A 72 -22.54 5.89 -0.78
N THR A 73 -22.33 5.45 0.47
CA THR A 73 -22.73 6.22 1.66
C THR A 73 -21.69 7.24 2.09
N GLY A 74 -20.42 7.03 1.75
CA GLY A 74 -19.30 7.85 2.24
C GLY A 74 -18.91 7.57 3.70
N GLU A 75 -19.55 6.61 4.36
CA GLU A 75 -19.24 6.22 5.74
C GLU A 75 -18.05 5.26 5.80
N PRO A 76 -17.36 5.15 6.95
CA PRO A 76 -16.28 4.18 7.13
C PRO A 76 -16.76 2.73 6.88
N CYS A 77 -15.98 1.99 6.09
CA CYS A 77 -16.22 0.58 5.83
C CYS A 77 -15.99 -0.30 7.06
N GLY A 78 -16.80 -1.35 7.19
CA GLY A 78 -16.60 -2.45 8.13
C GLY A 78 -15.52 -3.44 7.69
N ILE A 79 -15.27 -4.44 8.55
CA ILE A 79 -14.33 -5.53 8.25
C ILE A 79 -14.83 -6.32 7.03
N ILE A 80 -13.93 -6.58 6.07
CA ILE A 80 -14.20 -7.33 4.81
C ILE A 80 -15.17 -6.59 3.85
N GLU A 81 -15.49 -5.33 4.13
CA GLU A 81 -16.29 -4.50 3.21
C GLU A 81 -15.40 -3.83 2.15
N LYS A 82 -15.88 -3.81 0.90
CA LYS A 82 -15.22 -3.11 -0.20
C LYS A 82 -15.54 -1.62 -0.15
N GLY A 83 -14.50 -0.78 -0.26
CA GLY A 83 -14.65 0.67 -0.28
C GLY A 83 -13.65 1.38 -1.19
N ARG A 84 -13.68 2.71 -1.13
CA ARG A 84 -12.70 3.61 -1.73
C ARG A 84 -11.60 3.89 -0.72
N LEU A 85 -10.36 3.77 -1.14
CA LEU A 85 -9.21 4.19 -0.35
C LEU A 85 -9.08 5.71 -0.42
N VAL A 86 -9.06 6.38 0.72
CA VAL A 86 -9.02 7.85 0.81
C VAL A 86 -7.95 8.26 1.81
N SER A 87 -7.22 9.34 1.53
CA SER A 87 -6.35 9.99 2.54
C SER A 87 -7.06 11.22 3.09
N ALA A 88 -7.34 11.24 4.39
CA ALA A 88 -8.02 12.35 5.04
C ALA A 88 -7.03 13.45 5.49
N GLY A 89 -7.46 14.71 5.39
CA GLY A 89 -6.64 15.86 5.79
C GLY A 89 -5.55 16.22 4.78
N ALA A 90 -4.51 16.89 5.27
CA ALA A 90 -3.40 17.30 4.42
C ALA A 90 -2.62 16.09 3.91
N LEU A 91 -2.38 16.04 2.60
CA LEU A 91 -1.49 15.04 2.01
C LEU A 91 -0.06 15.26 2.51
N PRO A 92 0.73 14.18 2.66
CA PRO A 92 2.10 14.32 3.10
C PRO A 92 2.96 15.04 2.05
N PRO A 93 4.16 15.51 2.45
CA PRO A 93 5.10 16.13 1.53
C PRO A 93 5.40 15.22 0.32
N GLY A 94 5.57 15.84 -0.85
CA GLY A 94 5.88 15.13 -2.10
C GLY A 94 4.65 14.70 -2.91
N CYS A 95 3.43 14.80 -2.38
CA CYS A 95 2.23 14.67 -3.19
C CYS A 95 2.02 15.89 -4.08
N ASN A 96 1.48 15.67 -5.28
CA ASN A 96 1.09 16.77 -6.17
C ASN A 96 0.00 17.62 -5.52
N GLN A 97 0.24 18.93 -5.45
CA GLN A 97 -0.71 19.91 -4.91
C GLN A 97 -1.62 20.52 -5.99
N THR A 98 -1.28 20.29 -7.26
CA THR A 98 -1.97 20.85 -8.43
C THR A 98 -2.10 19.77 -9.51
N ILE A 99 -3.23 19.77 -10.22
CA ILE A 99 -3.43 18.98 -11.44
C ILE A 99 -3.08 19.91 -12.61
N TRP A 100 -2.20 19.50 -13.52
CA TRP A 100 -1.91 20.22 -14.77
C TRP A 100 -2.57 19.51 -15.94
#